data_AF-A0AAW7DHT9-F1
#
_entry.id   AF-A0AAW7DHT9-F1
#
_cell.length_a   1.000
_cell.length_b   1.000
_cell.length_c   1.000
_cell.angle_alpha   90.00
_cell.angle_beta   90.00
_cell.angle_gamma   90.00
#
_symmetry.space_group_name_H-M   'P 1'
#
loop_
_entity.id
_entity.type
_entity.pdbx_description
1 polymer ?
#
loop_
_entity_poly.entity_id
_entity_poly.type
_entity_poly.pdbx_seq_one_letter_code
_entity_poly.pdbx_strand_id
1 'polypeptide(L)' 'MDKINYEFIKDIIEVLKCSDHNESPKFIETKDGFRIIACCDDFRTRMIEKSTILITEQSLKNVLSIMKKYLIK' A
#
# COMPACT_ATOMS: atom_id res chain seq x y z
N MET A 1 -6.74 10.78 -13.66
CA MET A 1 -6.69 9.58 -12.80
C MET A 1 -6.21 10.02 -11.44
N ASP A 2 -6.99 9.77 -10.39
CA ASP A 2 -6.53 10.01 -9.03
C ASP A 2 -5.30 9.13 -8.76
N LYS A 3 -4.19 9.77 -8.38
CA LYS A 3 -2.89 9.12 -8.18
C LYS A 3 -2.96 8.24 -6.92
N ILE A 4 -2.32 7.06 -6.96
CA ILE A 4 -2.17 6.22 -5.76
C ILE A 4 -1.40 7.03 -4.70
N ASN A 5 -1.93 7.06 -3.48
CA ASN A 5 -1.30 7.71 -2.34
C ASN A 5 -0.35 6.72 -1.65
N TYR A 6 0.90 6.68 -2.13
CA TYR A 6 1.97 5.85 -1.58
C TYR A 6 2.45 6.30 -0.20
N GLU A 7 2.33 7.58 0.13
CA GLU A 7 2.69 8.11 1.46
C GLU A 7 1.79 7.51 2.54
N PHE A 8 0.48 7.49 2.29
CA PHE A 8 -0.47 6.83 3.19
C PHE A 8 -0.18 5.33 3.37
N ILE A 9 0.18 4.64 2.29
CA ILE A 9 0.52 3.21 2.35
C ILE A 9 1.80 3.02 3.16
N LYS A 10 2.80 3.87 2.95
CA LYS A 10 4.07 3.86 3.69
C LYS A 10 3.81 4.02 5.19
N ASP A 11 3.02 5.00 5.60
CA ASP A 11 2.72 5.25 7.01
C ASP A 11 2.08 4.03 7.68
N ILE A 12 1.17 3.34 6.98
CA ILE A 12 0.54 2.12 7.51
C ILE A 12 1.52 0.95 7.60
N ILE A 13 2.42 0.81 6.65
CA ILE A 13 3.33 -0.33 6.58
C ILE A 13 4.48 -0.17 7.59
N GLU A 14 5.08 1.01 7.69
CA GLU A 14 6.28 1.23 8.51
C GLU A 14 6.00 1.22 10.03
N VAL A 15 4.75 1.41 10.46
CA VAL A 15 4.35 1.26 11.88
C VAL A 15 4.18 -0.20 12.32
N LEU A 16 4.07 -1.14 11.37
CA LEU A 16 3.91 -2.56 11.70
C LEU A 16 5.24 -3.14 12.18
N LYS A 17 5.15 -4.16 13.02
CA LYS A 17 6.29 -4.87 13.59
C LYS A 17 6.27 -6.33 13.20
N CYS A 18 7.44 -6.87 12.88
CA CYS A 18 7.63 -8.31 12.75
C CYS A 18 7.34 -8.98 14.10
N SER A 19 6.52 -10.03 14.12
CA SER A 19 6.23 -10.79 15.35
C SER A 19 7.46 -11.43 15.98
N ASP A 20 8.43 -11.80 15.15
CA ASP A 20 9.54 -12.67 15.57
C ASP A 20 10.80 -11.85 15.90
N HIS A 21 11.02 -10.76 15.17
CA HIS A 21 12.22 -9.92 15.29
C HIS A 21 11.93 -8.51 15.85
N ASN A 22 10.65 -8.14 15.98
CA ASN A 22 10.19 -6.82 16.46
C ASN A 22 10.76 -5.62 15.67
N GLU A 23 11.14 -5.85 14.41
CA GLU A 23 11.62 -4.81 13.50
C GLU A 23 10.49 -4.28 12.62
N SER A 24 10.56 -2.99 12.29
CA SER A 24 9.65 -2.36 11.33
C SER A 24 10.14 -2.58 9.90
N PRO A 25 9.23 -2.81 8.94
CA PRO A 25 9.61 -2.82 7.53
C PRO A 25 9.86 -1.39 7.05
N LYS A 26 10.56 -1.25 5.93
CA LYS A 26 10.74 0.01 5.21
C LYS A 26 10.07 -0.07 3.85
N PHE A 27 9.20 0.89 3.57
CA PHE A 27 8.49 1.01 2.31
C PHE A 27 9.19 2.02 1.40
N ILE A 28 9.47 1.63 0.17
CA ILE A 28 10.19 2.46 -0.80
C ILE A 28 9.35 2.55 -2.07
N GLU A 29 8.85 3.74 -2.39
CA GLU A 29 8.26 4.01 -3.69
C GLU A 29 9.34 3.95 -4.77
N THR A 30 9.04 3.27 -5.87
CA THR A 30 9.90 3.18 -7.05
C THR A 30 9.16 3.72 -8.27
N LYS A 31 9.87 3.93 -9.38
CA LYS A 31 9.24 4.42 -10.62
C LYS A 31 8.15 3.49 -11.15
N ASP A 32 8.28 2.19 -10.88
CA ASP A 32 7.39 1.14 -11.40
C ASP A 32 6.43 0.58 -10.35
N GLY A 33 6.42 1.13 -9.13
CA GLY A 33 5.58 0.65 -8.03
C GLY A 33 6.23 0.86 -6.66
N PHE A 34 6.52 -0.24 -5.96
CA PHE A 34 7.11 -0.18 -4.62
C PHE A 34 8.02 -1.37 -4.31
N ARG A 35 8.88 -1.18 -3.32
CA ARG A 35 9.71 -2.21 -2.71
C ARG A 35 9.54 -2.19 -1.20
N ILE A 36 9.58 -3.36 -0.59
CA ILE A 36 9.61 -3.51 0.86
C ILE A 36 10.91 -4.17 1.29
N ILE A 37 11.57 -3.55 2.27
CA ILE A 37 12.69 -4.13 3.01
C ILE A 37 12.16 -4.52 4.39
N ALA A 38 12.45 -5.74 4.83
CA ALA A 38 12.05 -6.23 6.14
C ALA A 38 13.11 -7.21 6.67
N CYS A 39 13.03 -7.54 7.97
CA CYS A 39 14.00 -8.39 8.67
C CYS A 39 13.95 -9.87 8.24
N CYS A 40 12.82 -10.36 7.72
CA CYS A 40 12.67 -11.74 7.24
C CYS A 40 11.68 -11.82 6.06
N ASP A 41 11.77 -12.89 5.28
CA ASP A 41 10.99 -13.06 4.05
C ASP A 41 9.48 -13.24 4.32
N ASP A 42 9.11 -13.94 5.39
CA ASP A 42 7.70 -14.11 5.76
C ASP A 42 7.04 -12.78 6.11
N PHE A 43 7.74 -11.93 6.88
CA PHE A 43 7.23 -10.60 7.20
C PHE A 43 7.22 -9.70 5.96
N ARG A 44 8.27 -9.73 5.15
CA ARG A 44 8.34 -9.00 3.87
C ARG A 44 7.16 -9.36 2.96
N THR A 45 6.86 -10.65 2.81
CA THR A 45 5.77 -11.14 1.95
C THR A 45 4.42 -10.63 2.44
N ARG A 46 4.14 -10.74 3.75
CA ARG A 46 2.92 -10.19 4.36
C ARG A 46 2.78 -8.68 4.15
N MET A 47 3.87 -7.93 4.23
CA MET A 47 3.84 -6.49 3.97
C MET A 47 3.56 -6.18 2.49
N ILE A 48 4.12 -6.97 1.55
CA ILE A 48 3.87 -6.79 0.11
C ILE A 48 2.39 -7.05 -0.22
N GLU A 49 1.82 -8.12 0.32
CA GLU A 49 0.39 -8.44 0.17
C GLU A 49 -0.48 -7.31 0.71
N LYS A 50 -0.17 -6.83 1.93
CA LYS A 50 -0.92 -5.74 2.55
C LYS A 50 -0.85 -4.44 1.75
N SER A 51 0.33 -4.08 1.25
CA SER A 51 0.48 -2.92 0.35
C SER A 51 -0.33 -3.09 -0.93
N THR A 52 -0.34 -4.28 -1.52
CA THR A 52 -1.10 -4.58 -2.75
C THR A 52 -2.61 -4.43 -2.53
N ILE A 53 -3.13 -4.89 -1.40
CA ILE A 53 -4.54 -4.70 -1.01
C ILE A 53 -4.86 -3.21 -0.88
N LEU A 54 -4.06 -2.44 -0.15
CA LEU A 54 -4.28 -1.00 0.05
C LEU A 54 -4.28 -0.23 -1.28
N ILE A 55 -3.38 -0.57 -2.20
CA ILE A 55 -3.33 0.02 -3.54
C ILE A 55 -4.61 -0.30 -4.34
N THR A 56 -5.05 -1.56 -4.27
CA THR A 56 -6.26 -2.01 -4.97
C THR A 56 -7.50 -1.31 -4.43
N GLU A 57 -7.62 -1.17 -3.11
CA GLU A 57 -8.71 -0.44 -2.47
C GLU A 57 -8.75 1.04 -2.86
N GLN A 58 -7.59 1.72 -2.86
CA GLN A 58 -7.50 3.10 -3.34
C GLN A 58 -7.94 3.22 -4.80
N SER A 59 -7.48 2.30 -5.65
CA SER A 59 -7.83 2.27 -7.07
C SER A 59 -9.33 2.08 -7.29
N LEU A 60 -9.95 1.15 -6.56
CA LEU A 60 -11.40 0.92 -6.62
C LEU A 60 -12.19 2.13 -6.14
N LYS A 61 -11.78 2.77 -5.04
CA LYS A 61 -12.41 4.01 -4.56
C LYS A 61 -12.34 5.13 -5.60
N ASN A 62 -11.22 5.26 -6.28
CA ASN A 62 -11.03 6.25 -7.34
C ASN A 62 -11.97 5.97 -8.52
N VAL A 63 -12.06 4.71 -8.98
CA VAL A 63 -13.00 4.31 -10.05
C VAL A 63 -14.44 4.59 -9.65
N LEU A 64 -14.87 4.20 -8.45
CA LEU A 64 -16.23 4.43 -7.96
C LEU A 64 -16.55 5.93 -7.83
N SER A 65 -15.60 6.75 -7.39
CA SER A 65 -15.74 8.21 -7.30
C SER A 65 -15.97 8.82 -8.68
N ILE A 66 -15.19 8.39 -9.68
CA ILE A 66 -15.37 8.80 -11.07
C ILE A 66 -16.76 8.40 -11.57
N MET A 67 -17.15 7.12 -11.43
CA MET A 67 -18.47 6.64 -11.87
C MET A 67 -19.62 7.44 -11.24
N LYS A 68 -19.57 7.72 -9.94
CA LYS A 68 -20.58 8.56 -9.26
C LYS A 68 -20.66 9.96 -9.86
N LYS A 69 -19.53 10.61 -10.15
CA LYS A 69 -19.52 11.94 -10.79
C LYS A 69 -20.16 11.92 -12.18
N TYR A 70 -20.02 10.82 -12.92
CA TYR A 70 -20.64 10.68 -14.25
C TYR A 70 -22.14 10.38 -14.19
N LEU A 71 -22.62 9.67 -13.15
CA LEU A 71 -24.04 9.31 -13.00
C LEU A 71 -24.91 10.42 -12.37
N ILE A 72 -24.30 11.39 -11.67
CA ILE A 72 -24.99 12.51 -11.02
C ILE A 72 -25.02 13.76 -11.95
N LYS A 73 -24.68 13.60 -13.22
CA LYS A 73 -24.63 14.66 -14.23
C LYS A 73 -25.68 14.41 -15.31
#